data_AF-A0A920TEJ0-F1
#
_entry.id   AF-A0A920TEJ0-F1
#
_cell.length_a   1.000
_cell.length_b   1.000
_cell.length_c   1.000
_cell.angle_alpha   90.00
_cell.angle_beta   90.00
_cell.angle_gamma   90.00
#
_symmetry.space_group_name_H-M   'P 1'
#
loop_
_entity.id
_entity.type
_entity.pdbx_description
1 polymer ?
#
loop_
_entity_poly.entity_id
_entity_poly.type
_entity_poly.pdbx_seq_one_letter_code
_entity_poly.pdbx_strand_id
1 'polypeptide(L)' 'MPKTIYDKIWNEHLVHQKNDGTSLLFVDRHLIQKLQAHKLLRV' A
#
# COMPACT_ATOMS: atom_id res chain seq x y z
N MET A 1 15.20 -1.41 21.13
CA MET A 1 14.72 -0.04 20.82
C MET A 1 13.20 -0.02 20.87
N PRO A 2 12.57 1.06 21.34
CA PRO A 2 11.11 1.19 21.28
C PRO A 2 10.65 1.17 19.81
N LYS A 3 9.62 0.40 19.51
CA LYS A 3 9.02 0.35 18.17
C LYS A 3 8.26 1.64 17.88
N THR A 4 8.49 2.21 16.70
CA THR A 4 7.71 3.34 16.20
C THR A 4 6.28 2.92 15.90
N ILE A 5 5.39 3.88 15.67
CA ILE A 5 4.01 3.56 15.23
C ILE A 5 3.99 2.89 13.86
N TYR A 6 4.93 3.25 12.97
CA TYR A 6 5.10 2.60 11.68
C TYR A 6 5.45 1.12 11.83
N ASP A 7 6.37 0.79 12.75
CA ASP A 7 6.75 -0.60 13.02
C ASP A 7 5.57 -1.41 13.55
N LYS A 8 4.72 -0.80 14.37
CA LYS A 8 3.54 -1.48 14.93
C LYS A 8 2.54 -1.79 13.82
N ILE A 9 2.15 -0.79 13.04
CA ILE A 9 1.21 -0.96 11.93
C ILE A 9 1.76 -1.96 10.91
N TRP A 10 3.01 -1.82 10.49
CA TRP A 10 3.63 -2.74 9.54
C TRP A 10 3.60 -4.19 10.01
N ASN A 11 4.02 -4.44 11.25
CA ASN A 11 4.04 -5.80 11.81
C ASN A 11 2.64 -6.41 11.97
N GLU A 12 1.62 -5.60 12.27
CA GLU A 12 0.23 -6.06 12.36
C GLU A 12 -0.35 -6.45 11.00
N HIS A 13 0.13 -5.86 9.90
CA HIS A 13 -0.40 -6.10 8.54
C HIS A 13 0.49 -7.04 7.71
N LEU A 14 1.68 -7.43 8.20
CA LEU A 14 2.57 -8.37 7.53
C LEU A 14 2.05 -9.80 7.65
N VAL A 15 1.61 -10.35 6.52
CA VAL A 15 1.12 -11.75 6.44
C VAL A 15 2.30 -12.72 6.28
N HIS A 16 3.23 -12.39 5.40
CA HIS A 16 4.40 -13.22 5.14
C HIS A 16 5.51 -12.40 4.50
N GLN A 17 6.77 -12.74 4.80
CA GLN A 17 7.92 -12.21 4.08
C GLN A 17 8.62 -13.34 3.33
N LYS A 18 8.76 -13.15 2.02
CA LYS A 18 9.45 -14.09 1.14
C LYS A 18 10.96 -13.96 1.29
N ASN A 19 11.67 -15.00 0.88
CA ASN A 19 13.13 -15.08 0.96
C ASN A 19 13.86 -14.04 0.07
N ASP A 20 13.16 -13.48 -0.92
CA ASP A 20 13.66 -12.38 -1.77
C ASP A 20 13.47 -10.99 -1.15
N GLY A 21 12.94 -10.92 0.08
CA GLY A 21 12.64 -9.69 0.80
C GLY A 21 11.25 -9.11 0.54
N THR A 22 10.50 -9.64 -0.43
CA THR A 22 9.15 -9.17 -0.75
C THR A 22 8.17 -9.49 0.39
N SER A 23 7.36 -8.51 0.78
CA SER A 23 6.35 -8.66 1.83
C SER A 23 4.95 -8.83 1.24
N LEU A 24 4.22 -9.84 1.72
CA LEU A 24 2.78 -9.95 1.53
C LEU A 24 2.09 -9.22 2.69
N LEU A 25 1.36 -8.16 2.38
CA LEU A 25 0.64 -7.34 3.35
C LEU A 25 -0.86 -7.51 3.20
N PHE A 26 -1.58 -7.49 4.31
CA PHE A 26 -3.02 -7.32 4.35
C PHE A 26 -3.36 -5.82 4.26
N VAL A 27 -4.36 -5.47 3.46
CA VAL A 27 -4.82 -4.08 3.28
C VAL A 27 -6.30 -4.01 3.60
N ASP A 28 -6.64 -3.32 4.68
CA ASP A 28 -8.01 -3.26 5.21
C ASP A 28 -8.98 -2.55 4.26
N ARG A 29 -8.50 -1.52 3.54
CA ARG A 29 -9.34 -0.72 2.65
C ARG A 29 -8.58 -0.23 1.43
N HIS A 30 -9.16 -0.48 0.26
CA HIS A 30 -8.69 0.06 -1.01
C HIS A 30 -9.61 1.20 -1.45
N LEU A 31 -9.12 2.44 -1.38
CA LEU A 31 -9.82 3.61 -1.90
C LEU A 31 -9.26 3.95 -3.28
N ILE A 32 -10.09 3.80 -4.30
CA ILE A 32 -9.71 4.10 -5.69
C ILE A 32 -10.40 5.39 -6.10
N GLN A 33 -9.63 6.37 -6.56
CA GLN A 33 -10.16 7.60 -7.15
C GLN A 33 -9.88 7.61 -8.66
N LYS A 34 -10.94 7.87 -9.45
CA LYS A 34 -10.78 8.12 -10.89
C LYS A 34 -10.29 9.54 -11.10
N LEU A 35 -9.05 9.69 -11.57
CA LEU A 35 -8.56 10.95 -12.10
C LEU A 35 -8.98 11.06 -13.57
N GLN A 36 -9.71 12.12 -13.93
CA GLN A 36 -10.02 12.43 -15.32
C GLN A 36 -8.82 13.18 -15.90
N ALA A 37 -8.00 12.51 -16.70
CA ALA A 37 -7.08 13.22 -17.58
C ALA A 37 -7.95 13.99 -18.58
N HIS A 38 -7.93 15.33 -18.51
CA HIS A 38 -8.64 16.19 -19.44
C HIS A 38 -8.22 15.82 -20.86
N LYS A 39 -9.09 15.09 -21.56
CA LYS A 39 -8.84 14.63 -22.93
C LYS A 39 -8.91 15.85 -23.83
N LEU A 40 -7.78 16.54 -24.02
CA LEU A 40 -7.55 17.45 -25.13
C LEU A 40 -7.46 16.63 -26.41
N LEU A 41 -8.60 16.12 -26.87
CA LEU A 41 -8.79 15.78 -28.27
C LEU A 41 -9.83 16.78 -28.78
N ARG A 42 -9.34 17.95 -29.21
CA ARG A 42 -10.03 18.71 -30.25
C ARG A 42 -9.65 18.04 -31.56
N VAL A 43 -10.63 17.38 -32.19
CA VAL A 43 -10.63 17.15 -33.63
C VAL A 43 -11.22 18.39 -34.27
#